data_AF-A0AAT9SNF8-F1
#
_entry.id   AF-A0AAT9SNF8-F1
#
_cell.length_a   1.000
_cell.length_b   1.000
_cell.length_c   1.000
_cell.angle_alpha   90.00
_cell.angle_beta   90.00
_cell.angle_gamma   90.00
#
_symmetry.space_group_name_H-M   'P 1'
#
loop_
_entity.id
_entity.type
_entity.pdbx_description
1 polymer ?
#
loop_
_entity_poly.entity_id
_entity_poly.type
_entity_poly.pdbx_seq_one_letter_code
_entity_poly.pdbx_strand_id
1 'polypeptide(L)'
;MNMPTSPITERLNNRRFTVAGNAHGLSGAGTVFHYVVEEGAISGTYQGGRIRTGHQIGRVTGPDTLELLYHCLTTDGEILAGWSRGTVGVDQAGRTTLNFVWGWLSGADGGGESSYVELAG
;
A
#
# COMPACT_ATOMS: atom_id res chain seq x y z
N MET A 1 -28.09 3.84 10.63
CA MET A 1 -27.99 2.40 10.38
C MET A 1 -26.51 2.12 10.18
N ASN A 2 -25.82 1.53 11.17
CA ASN A 2 -24.38 1.24 11.04
C ASN A 2 -24.25 0.06 10.08
N MET A 3 -23.81 0.30 8.85
CA MET A 3 -23.37 -0.80 7.99
C MET A 3 -22.19 -1.50 8.68
N PRO A 4 -22.14 -2.84 8.69
CA PRO A 4 -20.96 -3.54 9.18
C PRO A 4 -19.72 -3.02 8.43
N THR A 5 -18.67 -2.68 9.17
CA THR A 5 -17.38 -2.30 8.62
C THR A 5 -16.87 -3.42 7.73
N SER A 6 -16.41 -3.09 6.51
CA SER A 6 -15.78 -4.08 5.63
C SER A 6 -14.56 -4.68 6.34
N PRO A 7 -14.27 -5.99 6.18
CA PRO A 7 -13.05 -6.61 6.70
C PRO A 7 -11.79 -5.82 6.33
N ILE A 8 -11.76 -5.20 5.14
CA ILE A 8 -10.64 -4.35 4.72
C ILE A 8 -10.57 -3.08 5.56
N THR A 9 -11.69 -2.43 5.86
CA THR A 9 -11.70 -1.24 6.74
C THR A 9 -11.10 -1.57 8.10
N GLU A 10 -11.50 -2.68 8.71
CA GLU A 10 -10.98 -3.10 10.02
C GLU A 10 -9.48 -3.39 9.99
N ARG A 11 -8.98 -3.90 8.86
CA ARG A 11 -7.60 -4.36 8.67
C ARG A 11 -6.64 -3.31 8.11
N LEU A 12 -7.13 -2.22 7.53
CA LEU A 12 -6.29 -1.16 6.95
C LEU A 12 -6.49 0.19 7.61
N ASN A 13 -7.69 0.52 8.08
CA ASN A 13 -7.97 1.89 8.51
C ASN A 13 -7.09 2.30 9.70
N ASN A 14 -6.37 3.40 9.53
CA ASN A 14 -5.43 3.96 10.47
C ASN A 14 -4.30 3.00 10.89
N ARG A 15 -3.96 2.03 10.04
CA ARG A 15 -2.88 1.06 10.29
C ARG A 15 -1.67 1.36 9.44
N ARG A 16 -0.52 0.92 9.94
CA ARG A 16 0.80 1.16 9.33
C ARG A 16 1.45 -0.14 8.90
N PHE A 17 2.15 -0.12 7.78
CA PHE A 17 2.76 -1.29 7.18
C PHE A 17 4.19 -1.00 6.78
N THR A 18 5.04 -2.02 6.87
CA THR A 18 6.40 -2.01 6.30
C THR A 18 6.52 -3.04 5.19
N VAL A 19 7.48 -2.84 4.30
CA VAL A 19 7.77 -3.75 3.18
C VAL A 19 8.40 -5.03 3.72
N ALA A 20 7.74 -6.16 3.47
CA ALA A 20 8.26 -7.49 3.73
C ALA A 20 9.03 -8.05 2.52
N GLY A 21 8.68 -7.63 1.30
CA GLY A 21 9.40 -7.96 0.08
C GLY A 21 9.04 -7.03 -1.08
N ASN A 22 10.03 -6.57 -1.84
CA ASN A 22 9.84 -5.79 -3.05
C ASN A 22 11.10 -5.82 -3.94
N ALA A 23 11.36 -6.94 -4.61
CA ALA A 23 12.64 -7.18 -5.29
C ALA A 23 12.93 -6.19 -6.43
N HIS A 24 11.90 -5.64 -7.07
CA HIS A 24 12.01 -4.81 -8.27
C HIS A 24 11.47 -3.39 -8.09
N GLY A 25 10.95 -3.06 -6.92
CA GLY A 25 10.28 -1.77 -6.70
C GLY A 25 11.14 -0.76 -5.95
N LEU A 26 10.57 0.44 -5.82
CA LEU A 26 11.26 1.58 -5.19
C LEU A 26 11.32 1.46 -3.66
N SER A 27 10.20 1.03 -3.05
CA SER A 27 10.06 0.89 -1.60
C SER A 27 10.87 -0.29 -1.06
N GLY A 28 11.36 -0.14 0.17
CA GLY A 28 12.13 -1.18 0.86
C GLY A 28 11.80 -1.23 2.35
N ALA A 29 12.59 -1.98 3.14
CA ALA A 29 12.32 -2.23 4.56
C ALA A 29 12.23 -0.95 5.43
N GLY A 30 12.82 0.17 4.97
CA GLY A 30 12.72 1.48 5.63
C GLY A 30 11.52 2.33 5.21
N THR A 31 10.69 1.86 4.27
CA THR A 31 9.50 2.58 3.79
C THR A 31 8.28 2.16 4.61
N VAL A 32 7.62 3.14 5.22
CA VAL A 32 6.40 2.94 6.01
C VAL A 32 5.22 3.52 5.28
N PHE A 33 4.14 2.74 5.21
CA PHE A 33 2.87 3.10 4.61
C PHE A 33 1.84 3.30 5.71
N HIS A 34 0.99 4.32 5.60
CA HIS A 34 -0.14 4.57 6.48
C HIS A 34 -1.40 4.69 5.64
N TYR A 35 -2.40 3.87 5.96
CA TYR A 35 -3.65 3.77 5.22
C TYR A 35 -4.80 4.39 6.03
N VAL A 36 -5.71 5.05 5.33
CA VAL A 36 -7.01 5.51 5.83
C VAL A 36 -8.09 4.95 4.92
N VAL A 37 -9.13 4.39 5.52
CA VAL A 37 -10.26 3.80 4.78
C VAL A 37 -11.55 4.41 5.26
N GLU A 38 -12.29 5.03 4.35
CA GLU A 38 -13.58 5.66 4.60
C GLU A 38 -14.56 5.21 3.51
N GLU A 39 -15.64 4.55 3.90
CA GLU A 39 -16.70 4.10 2.97
C GLU A 39 -16.19 3.32 1.73
N GLY A 40 -15.10 2.56 1.89
CA GLY A 40 -14.48 1.78 0.81
C GLY A 40 -13.51 2.57 -0.09
N ALA A 41 -13.42 3.88 0.07
CA ALA A 41 -12.33 4.68 -0.46
C ALA A 41 -11.07 4.48 0.40
N ILE A 42 -9.93 4.32 -0.24
CA ILE A 42 -8.64 4.14 0.42
C ILE A 42 -7.76 5.33 0.06
N SER A 43 -7.21 5.99 1.06
CA SER A 43 -6.12 6.96 0.89
C SER A 43 -4.94 6.57 1.76
N GLY A 44 -3.76 7.11 1.47
CA GLY A 44 -2.61 6.85 2.31
C GLY A 44 -1.41 7.71 1.96
N THR A 45 -0.46 7.69 2.89
CA THR A 45 0.85 8.30 2.73
C THR A 45 1.93 7.25 2.94
N TYR A 46 3.07 7.45 2.30
CA TYR A 46 4.24 6.60 2.52
C TYR A 46 5.54 7.37 2.38
N GLN A 47 6.53 6.99 3.17
CA GLN A 47 7.85 7.65 3.16
C GLN A 47 8.92 6.72 3.73
N GLY A 48 10.19 7.04 3.45
CA GLY A 48 11.35 6.33 3.96
C GLY A 48 12.07 5.50 2.91
N GLY A 49 13.35 5.20 3.16
CA GLY A 49 14.26 4.67 2.16
C GLY A 49 14.53 5.72 1.07
N ARG A 50 14.30 5.35 -0.20
CA ARG A 50 14.45 6.25 -1.37
C ARG A 50 13.26 7.17 -1.62
N ILE A 51 12.21 7.08 -0.79
CA ILE A 51 10.99 7.87 -0.96
C ILE A 51 11.01 9.02 0.04
N ARG A 52 11.05 10.25 -0.48
CA ARG A 52 10.96 11.46 0.32
C ARG A 52 9.53 11.69 0.81
N THR A 53 8.55 11.60 -0.10
CA THR A 53 7.12 11.63 0.22
C THR A 53 6.34 10.93 -0.88
N GLY A 54 5.30 10.19 -0.48
CA GLY A 54 4.45 9.44 -1.38
C GLY A 54 3.00 9.46 -0.92
N HIS A 55 2.09 9.42 -1.89
CA HIS A 55 0.66 9.39 -1.65
C HIS A 55 0.02 8.31 -2.52
N GLN A 56 -1.11 7.81 -2.04
CA GLN A 56 -1.89 6.81 -2.73
C GLN A 56 -3.37 7.04 -2.54
N ILE A 57 -4.14 6.69 -3.57
CA ILE A 57 -5.59 6.77 -3.61
C ILE A 57 -6.12 5.51 -4.28
N GLY A 58 -7.24 5.00 -3.82
CA GLY A 58 -7.81 3.79 -4.39
C GLY A 58 -9.11 3.39 -3.75
N ARG A 59 -9.48 2.13 -3.95
CA ARG A 59 -10.77 1.61 -3.51
C ARG A 59 -10.71 0.12 -3.22
N VAL A 60 -11.64 -0.31 -2.37
CA VAL A 60 -11.99 -1.73 -2.19
C VAL A 60 -12.65 -2.25 -3.47
N THR A 61 -12.21 -3.43 -3.93
CA THR A 61 -12.73 -4.08 -5.15
C THR A 61 -13.41 -5.42 -4.89
N GLY A 62 -13.36 -5.92 -3.65
CA GLY A 62 -13.96 -7.19 -3.24
C GLY A 62 -13.86 -7.43 -1.73
N PRO A 63 -14.15 -8.64 -1.24
CA PRO A 63 -14.12 -8.95 0.20
C PRO A 63 -12.74 -8.72 0.85
N ASP A 64 -11.69 -8.99 0.08
CA ASP A 64 -10.28 -8.95 0.51
C ASP A 64 -9.37 -8.33 -0.57
N THR A 65 -9.93 -7.71 -1.62
CA THR A 65 -9.18 -7.12 -2.72
C THR A 65 -9.33 -5.60 -2.80
N LEU A 66 -8.29 -4.95 -3.28
CA LEU A 66 -8.25 -3.50 -3.49
C LEU A 66 -7.38 -3.13 -4.68
N GLU A 67 -7.55 -1.91 -5.19
CA GLU A 67 -6.67 -1.31 -6.17
C GLU A 67 -6.28 0.11 -5.77
N LEU A 68 -5.07 0.53 -6.13
CA LEU A 68 -4.50 1.83 -5.80
C LEU A 68 -3.82 2.43 -7.03
N LEU A 69 -3.89 3.75 -7.10
CA LEU A 69 -2.92 4.60 -7.79
C LEU A 69 -1.99 5.22 -6.76
N TYR A 70 -0.71 5.30 -7.08
CA TYR A 70 0.29 5.88 -6.19
C TYR A 70 1.23 6.80 -6.96
N HIS A 71 1.82 7.76 -6.24
CA HIS A 71 2.91 8.58 -6.73
C HIS A 71 3.83 9.01 -5.60
N CYS A 72 5.08 9.33 -5.93
CA CYS A 72 6.04 9.84 -4.96
C CYS A 72 7.08 10.78 -5.57
N LEU A 73 7.69 11.56 -4.68
CA LEU A 73 8.95 12.26 -4.90
C LEU A 73 10.06 11.41 -4.27
N THR A 74 11.09 11.07 -5.04
CA THR A 74 12.26 10.33 -4.55
C THR A 74 13.23 11.26 -3.81
N THR A 75 14.20 10.68 -3.10
CA THR A 75 15.30 11.43 -2.49
C THR A 75 16.19 12.12 -3.52
N ASP A 76 16.20 11.61 -4.74
CA ASP A 76 17.00 12.13 -5.87
C ASP A 76 16.22 13.18 -6.69
N GLY A 77 14.97 13.48 -6.29
CA GLY A 77 14.14 14.51 -6.91
C GLY A 77 13.28 14.04 -8.08
N GLU A 78 13.24 12.73 -8.34
CA GLU A 78 12.39 12.15 -9.39
C GLU A 78 10.94 12.07 -8.95
N ILE A 79 10.00 12.25 -9.89
CA ILE A 79 8.57 12.06 -9.65
C ILE A 79 8.14 10.80 -10.38
N LEU A 80 7.69 9.80 -9.62
CA LEU A 80 7.28 8.50 -10.12
C LEU A 80 5.80 8.26 -9.79
N ALA A 81 5.07 7.59 -10.68
CA ALA A 81 3.67 7.23 -10.47
C ALA A 81 3.36 5.84 -11.03
N GLY A 82 2.42 5.13 -10.42
CA GLY A 82 2.07 3.77 -10.80
C GLY A 82 0.70 3.32 -10.32
N TRP A 83 0.37 2.07 -10.62
CA TRP A 83 -0.84 1.38 -10.21
C TRP A 83 -0.49 0.09 -9.46
N SER A 84 -1.37 -0.35 -8.58
CA SER A 84 -1.26 -1.65 -7.94
C SER A 84 -2.63 -2.29 -7.70
N ARG A 85 -2.69 -3.61 -7.77
CA ARG A 85 -3.83 -4.42 -7.32
C ARG A 85 -3.36 -5.36 -6.24
N GLY A 86 -4.09 -5.45 -5.15
CA GLY A 86 -3.65 -6.22 -4.00
C GLY A 86 -4.73 -6.98 -3.28
N THR A 87 -4.25 -7.89 -2.43
CA THR A 87 -5.03 -8.73 -1.54
C THR A 87 -4.64 -8.46 -0.08
N VAL A 88 -5.64 -8.52 0.81
CA VAL A 88 -5.49 -8.36 2.25
C VAL A 88 -5.58 -9.74 2.90
N GLY A 89 -4.58 -10.09 3.70
CA GLY A 89 -4.49 -11.37 4.40
C GLY A 89 -4.06 -11.20 5.85
N VAL A 90 -3.76 -12.32 6.49
CA VAL A 90 -3.29 -12.39 7.87
C VAL A 90 -2.16 -13.41 7.95
N ASP A 91 -1.08 -13.09 8.65
CA ASP A 91 0.03 -14.02 8.89
C ASP A 91 -0.24 -14.97 10.07
N GLN A 92 0.70 -15.88 10.33
CA GLN A 92 0.61 -16.85 11.44
C GLN A 92 0.56 -16.18 12.82
N ALA A 93 1.02 -14.93 12.94
CA ALA A 93 1.00 -14.15 14.17
C ALA A 93 -0.26 -13.28 14.30
N GLY A 94 -1.20 -13.35 13.35
CA GLY A 94 -2.43 -12.57 13.36
C GLY A 94 -2.28 -11.15 12.80
N ARG A 95 -1.11 -10.78 12.29
CA ARG A 95 -0.84 -9.45 11.72
C ARG A 95 -1.42 -9.35 10.33
N THR A 96 -1.92 -8.18 9.96
CA THR A 96 -2.42 -7.95 8.61
C THR A 96 -1.25 -7.99 7.61
N THR A 97 -1.45 -8.68 6.49
CA THR A 97 -0.51 -8.72 5.38
C THR A 97 -1.14 -8.16 4.11
N LEU A 98 -0.35 -7.49 3.28
CA LEU A 98 -0.79 -7.05 1.96
C LEU A 98 0.13 -7.66 0.90
N ASN A 99 -0.45 -8.14 -0.20
CA ASN A 99 0.31 -8.55 -1.39
C ASN A 99 -0.19 -7.77 -2.59
N PHE A 100 0.71 -7.32 -3.45
CA PHE A 100 0.38 -6.49 -4.60
C PHE A 100 1.12 -6.95 -5.85
N VAL A 101 0.41 -6.93 -6.97
CA VAL A 101 0.99 -6.78 -8.31
C VAL A 101 0.91 -5.30 -8.67
N TRP A 102 2.01 -4.73 -9.17
CA TRP A 102 2.10 -3.31 -9.48
C TRP A 102 2.81 -3.05 -10.81
N GLY A 103 2.57 -1.87 -11.38
CA GLY A 103 3.27 -1.38 -12.56
C GLY A 103 3.43 0.13 -12.54
N TRP A 104 4.41 0.64 -13.28
CA TRP A 104 4.63 2.08 -13.44
C TRP A 104 3.69 2.68 -14.50
N LEU A 105 3.31 3.93 -14.28
CA LEU A 105 2.56 4.78 -15.21
C LEU A 105 3.43 5.92 -15.75
N SER A 106 4.35 6.43 -14.94
CA SER A 106 5.24 7.54 -15.30
C SER A 106 6.53 7.50 -14.48
N GLY A 107 7.61 7.96 -15.10
CA GLY A 107 8.94 8.12 -14.50
C GLY A 107 9.79 6.85 -14.44
N ALA A 108 9.19 5.68 -14.70
CA ALA A 108 9.89 4.40 -14.82
C ALA A 108 9.06 3.43 -15.66
N ASP A 109 9.68 2.33 -16.10
CA ASP A 109 9.05 1.27 -16.89
C ASP A 109 8.99 -0.05 -16.11
N GLY A 110 8.03 -0.90 -16.49
CA GLY A 110 7.88 -2.24 -15.93
C GLY A 110 6.98 -2.32 -14.71
N GLY A 111 7.12 -3.42 -13.97
CA GLY A 111 6.25 -3.78 -12.85
C GLY A 111 6.84 -4.91 -12.03
N GLY A 112 6.10 -5.33 -11.00
CA GLY A 112 6.53 -6.42 -10.15
C GLY A 112 5.52 -6.78 -9.08
N GLU A 113 6.01 -7.50 -8.09
CA GLU A 113 5.25 -7.92 -6.93
C GLU A 113 5.85 -7.30 -5.67
N SER A 114 5.01 -7.04 -4.68
CA SER A 114 5.45 -6.58 -3.37
C SER A 114 4.55 -7.11 -2.26
N SER A 115 5.14 -7.36 -1.10
CA SER A 115 4.45 -7.81 0.10
C SER A 115 4.78 -6.90 1.28
N TYR A 116 3.79 -6.74 2.16
CA TYR A 116 3.81 -5.82 3.28
C TYR A 116 3.24 -6.51 4.50
N VAL A 117 3.74 -6.15 5.67
CA VAL A 117 3.24 -6.63 6.94
C VAL A 117 2.95 -5.45 7.86
N GLU A 118 1.86 -5.58 8.60
CA GLU A 118 1.47 -4.60 9.61
C GLU A 118 2.57 -4.42 10.66
N LEU A 119 2.89 -3.17 10.95
CA LEU A 119 3.76 -2.80 12.06
C LEU A 119 3.00 -3.02 13.37
N ALA A 120 3.61 -3.73 14.30
CA ALA A 120 3.09 -3.78 15.67
C ALA A 120 3.09 -2.36 16.25
N GLY A 121 1.95 -1.99 16.85
CA GLY A 121 1.77 -0.71 17.55
C GLY A 121 2.64 -0.60 18.80
#